data_AF-A0A329WT52-F1
#
_entry.id   AF-A0A329WT52-F1
#
_cell.length_a   1.000
_cell.length_b   1.000
_cell.length_c   1.000
_cell.angle_alpha   90.00
_cell.angle_beta   90.00
_cell.angle_gamma   90.00
#
_symmetry.space_group_name_H-M   'P 1'
#
loop_
_entity.id
_entity.type
_entity.pdbx_description
1 polymer ?
#
loop_
_entity_poly.entity_id
_entity_poly.type
_entity_poly.pdbx_seq_one_letter_code
_entity_poly.pdbx_strand_id
1 'polypeptide(L)'
;MARRSTIDKLPEDVRRWLERALTESGFSGYQELETLLRDQGYVISKSAIHRYGQKIEKRYGAIRAATEAARMLTEGAVDDQDARSEAVIALIQTELFESIIQLQEAEDGEVAPKERVTLLSKVAKNVATLSRASVNLKKFQSEVRARTEAAASNAEKIARKGGLSAEAVAALRREILGIAT
;
A
#
# COMPACT_ATOMS: atom_id res chain seq x y z
N MET A 1 11.16 12.42 30.39
CA MET A 1 11.27 12.89 28.99
C MET A 1 12.45 12.19 28.34
N ALA A 2 12.24 11.51 27.21
CA ALA A 2 13.34 10.86 26.49
C ALA A 2 14.37 11.92 26.05
N ARG A 3 15.65 11.64 26.25
CA ARG A 3 16.76 12.54 25.88
C ARG A 3 16.74 12.71 24.35
N ARG A 4 16.61 13.96 23.86
CA ARG A 4 16.67 14.27 22.41
C ARG A 4 17.92 13.63 21.79
N SER A 5 17.77 13.07 20.59
CA SER A 5 18.87 12.40 19.91
C SER A 5 20.02 13.38 19.70
N THR A 6 21.26 12.92 19.85
CA THR A 6 22.44 13.74 19.51
C THR A 6 22.46 14.11 18.03
N ILE A 7 21.82 13.31 17.17
CA ILE A 7 21.65 13.57 15.74
C ILE A 7 20.67 14.73 15.48
N ASP A 8 19.66 14.93 16.35
CA ASP A 8 18.70 16.05 16.22
C ASP A 8 19.36 17.42 16.47
N LYS A 9 20.59 17.41 17.00
CA LYS A 9 21.39 18.60 17.26
C LYS A 9 22.39 18.91 16.15
N LEU A 10 22.57 18.00 15.19
CA LEU A 10 23.41 18.27 14.02
C LEU A 10 22.79 19.40 13.20
N PRO A 11 23.62 20.30 12.63
CA PRO A 11 23.20 21.21 11.57
C PRO A 11 22.46 20.47 10.46
N GLU A 12 21.49 21.15 9.86
CA GLU A 12 20.53 20.53 8.93
C GLU A 12 21.21 19.99 7.66
N ASP A 13 22.21 20.70 7.16
CA ASP A 13 23.09 20.31 6.06
C ASP A 13 23.86 19.02 6.38
N VAL A 14 24.46 18.92 7.57
CA VAL A 14 25.20 17.72 8.02
C VAL A 14 24.25 16.53 8.20
N ARG A 15 23.05 16.77 8.76
CA ARG A 15 22.03 15.74 8.90
C ARG A 15 21.58 15.21 7.54
N ARG A 16 21.30 16.11 6.58
CA ARG A 16 20.94 15.71 5.20
C ARG A 16 22.05 14.93 4.51
N TRP A 17 23.30 15.32 4.71
CA TRP A 17 24.44 14.56 4.21
C TRP A 17 24.47 13.15 4.81
N LEU A 18 24.30 13.02 6.13
CA LEU A 18 24.27 11.71 6.80
C LEU A 18 23.13 10.82 6.29
N GLU A 19 21.94 11.40 6.10
CA GLU A 19 20.79 10.68 5.52
C GLU A 19 21.07 10.17 4.11
N ARG A 20 21.70 11.01 3.27
CA ARG A 20 22.09 10.63 1.91
C ARG A 20 23.13 9.51 1.93
N ALA A 21 24.17 9.65 2.74
CA ALA A 21 25.23 8.65 2.86
C ALA A 21 24.68 7.29 3.36
N LEU A 22 23.76 7.30 4.33
CA LEU A 22 23.05 6.11 4.81
C LEU A 22 22.21 5.46 3.70
N THR A 23 21.55 6.26 2.87
CA THR A 23 20.72 5.75 1.77
C THR A 23 21.59 5.14 0.66
N GLU A 24 22.69 5.81 0.29
CA GLU A 24 23.63 5.36 -0.74
C GLU A 24 24.39 4.10 -0.32
N SER A 25 24.70 3.93 0.97
CA SER A 25 25.36 2.74 1.50
C SER A 25 24.43 1.55 1.74
N GLY A 26 23.12 1.71 1.50
CA GLY A 26 22.12 0.70 1.85
C GLY A 26 22.06 0.41 3.36
N PHE A 27 22.13 1.47 4.18
CA PHE A 27 22.10 1.39 5.65
C PHE A 27 23.21 0.51 6.24
N SER A 28 24.42 0.65 5.68
CA SER A 28 25.64 0.00 6.14
C SER A 28 26.75 1.03 6.42
N GLY A 29 27.92 0.58 6.88
CA GLY A 29 29.09 1.48 7.06
C GLY A 29 29.02 2.41 8.28
N TYR A 30 28.23 2.08 9.31
CA TYR A 30 28.03 2.95 10.48
C TYR A 30 29.31 3.40 11.21
N GLN A 31 30.34 2.54 11.21
CA GLN A 31 31.63 2.86 11.84
C GLN A 31 32.38 3.94 11.05
N GLU A 32 32.31 3.89 9.72
CA GLU A 32 32.95 4.86 8.83
C GLU A 32 32.23 6.21 8.91
N LEU A 33 30.88 6.19 8.94
CA LEU A 33 30.07 7.40 9.13
C LEU A 33 30.35 8.08 10.47
N GLU A 34 30.59 7.30 11.54
CA GLU A 34 31.04 7.86 12.82
C GLU A 34 32.39 8.57 12.70
N THR A 35 33.36 7.95 12.01
CA THR A 35 34.68 8.56 11.79
C THR A 35 34.57 9.85 10.98
N LEU A 36 33.80 9.84 9.88
CA LEU A 36 33.60 11.02 9.03
C LEU A 36 32.92 12.18 9.77
N LEU A 37 31.90 11.89 10.59
CA LEU A 37 31.27 12.90 11.43
C LEU A 37 32.25 13.46 12.47
N ARG A 38 33.10 12.60 13.04
CA ARG A 38 34.13 13.01 14.00
C ARG A 38 35.17 13.93 13.37
N ASP A 39 35.62 13.63 12.15
CA ASP A 39 36.57 14.46 11.39
C ASP A 39 36.00 15.85 11.07
N GLN A 40 34.67 15.94 10.93
CA GLN A 40 33.94 17.21 10.79
C GLN A 40 33.65 17.92 12.13
N GLY A 41 34.11 17.38 13.26
CA GLY A 41 33.94 17.96 14.59
C GLY A 41 32.65 17.55 15.31
N TYR A 42 31.90 16.57 14.79
CA TYR A 42 30.66 16.09 15.40
C TYR A 42 30.86 14.74 16.09
N VAL A 43 30.64 14.70 17.41
CA VAL A 43 30.77 13.48 18.21
C VAL A 43 29.43 12.74 18.24
N ILE A 44 29.22 11.83 17.29
CA ILE A 44 28.05 10.95 17.20
C ILE A 44 28.52 9.51 17.20
N SER A 45 28.02 8.69 18.13
CA SER A 45 28.41 7.28 18.20
C SER A 45 27.76 6.44 17.10
N LYS A 46 28.43 5.37 16.66
CA LYS A 46 27.88 4.33 15.77
C LYS A 46 26.45 3.94 16.13
N SER A 47 26.18 3.64 17.41
CA SER A 47 24.86 3.19 17.86
C SER A 47 23.78 4.26 17.70
N ALA A 48 24.13 5.55 17.80
CA ALA A 48 23.20 6.63 17.52
C ALA A 48 22.88 6.71 16.03
N ILE A 49 23.90 6.57 15.17
CA ILE A 49 23.74 6.54 13.71
C ILE A 49 22.90 5.33 13.29
N HIS A 50 23.18 4.14 13.84
CA HIS A 50 22.42 2.92 13.56
C HIS A 50 20.94 3.06 13.88
N ARG A 51 20.61 3.49 15.10
CA ARG A 51 19.21 3.70 15.50
C ARG A 51 18.51 4.77 14.65
N TYR A 52 19.24 5.77 14.18
CA TYR A 52 18.71 6.78 13.26
C TYR A 52 18.47 6.21 11.86
N GLY A 53 19.47 5.48 11.33
CA GLY A 53 19.41 4.77 10.05
C GLY A 53 18.25 3.79 9.99
N GLN A 54 18.06 2.93 10.99
CA GLN A 54 16.94 1.99 11.05
C GLN A 54 15.57 2.66 10.94
N LYS A 55 15.40 3.86 11.53
CA LYS A 55 14.13 4.61 11.41
C LYS A 55 13.89 5.12 10.00
N ILE A 56 14.96 5.52 9.31
CA ILE A 56 14.90 5.99 7.92
C ILE A 56 14.68 4.81 6.98
N GLU A 57 15.43 3.73 7.16
CA GLU A 57 15.33 2.48 6.41
C GLU A 57 13.91 1.93 6.43
N LYS A 58 13.28 1.86 7.61
CA LYS A 58 11.88 1.42 7.73
C LYS A 58 10.92 2.30 6.93
N ARG A 59 11.13 3.62 6.92
CA ARG A 59 10.30 4.56 6.14
C ARG A 59 10.52 4.42 4.63
N TYR A 60 11.78 4.27 4.20
CA TYR A 60 12.11 4.05 2.79
C TYR A 60 11.61 2.70 2.29
N GLY A 61 11.68 1.65 3.12
CA GLY A 61 11.11 0.34 2.82
C GLY A 61 9.61 0.42 2.54
N ALA A 62 8.85 1.10 3.41
CA ALA A 62 7.42 1.31 3.21
C ALA A 62 7.11 2.11 1.93
N ILE A 63 7.89 3.15 1.61
CA ILE A 63 7.72 3.94 0.38
C ILE A 63 8.04 3.10 -0.87
N ARG A 64 9.12 2.31 -0.84
CA ARG A 64 9.49 1.42 -1.94
C ARG A 64 8.41 0.37 -2.17
N ALA A 65 7.95 -0.29 -1.11
CA ALA A 65 6.87 -1.26 -1.17
C ALA A 65 5.59 -0.65 -1.74
N ALA A 66 5.20 0.54 -1.29
CA ALA A 66 4.03 1.26 -1.81
C ALA A 66 4.19 1.67 -3.30
N THR A 67 5.40 2.05 -3.72
CA THR A 67 5.71 2.43 -5.10
C THR A 67 5.71 1.22 -6.03
N GLU A 68 6.24 0.09 -5.57
CA GLU A 68 6.26 -1.18 -6.29
C GLU A 68 4.85 -1.75 -6.43
N ALA A 69 4.08 -1.72 -5.34
CA ALA A 69 2.64 -1.96 -5.35
C ALA A 69 1.93 -1.12 -6.41
N ALA A 70 2.10 0.21 -6.39
CA ALA A 70 1.50 1.11 -7.37
C ALA A 70 1.91 0.76 -8.81
N ARG A 71 3.16 0.38 -9.02
CA ARG A 71 3.67 -0.04 -10.33
C ARG A 71 3.03 -1.35 -10.81
N MET A 72 3.00 -2.39 -9.97
CA MET A 72 2.38 -3.68 -10.30
C MET A 72 0.91 -3.51 -10.68
N LEU A 73 0.21 -2.60 -10.00
CA LEU A 73 -1.16 -2.23 -10.31
C LEU A 73 -1.29 -1.56 -11.68
N THR A 74 -0.38 -0.66 -12.04
CA THR A 74 -0.39 -0.02 -13.36
C THR A 74 0.00 -0.98 -14.49
N GLU A 75 0.93 -1.89 -14.27
CA GLU A 75 1.45 -2.79 -15.33
C GLU A 75 0.56 -4.04 -15.53
N GLY A 76 -0.05 -4.58 -14.49
CA GLY A 76 -0.84 -5.83 -14.55
C GLY A 76 -2.26 -5.70 -15.08
N ALA A 77 -2.74 -4.49 -15.37
CA ALA A 77 -4.17 -4.24 -15.60
C ALA A 77 -4.45 -3.12 -16.62
N VAL A 78 -3.80 -3.19 -17.78
CA VAL A 78 -4.05 -2.22 -18.88
C VAL A 78 -5.54 -2.15 -19.25
N ASP A 79 -6.32 -3.23 -19.04
CA ASP A 79 -7.75 -3.28 -19.42
C ASP A 79 -8.75 -3.56 -18.27
N ASP A 80 -8.32 -3.76 -17.02
CA ASP A 80 -9.24 -4.12 -15.91
C ASP A 80 -9.07 -3.18 -14.70
N GLN A 81 -9.82 -2.06 -14.72
CA GLN A 81 -9.82 -1.05 -13.66
C GLN A 81 -10.26 -1.60 -12.29
N ASP A 82 -11.05 -2.66 -12.28
CA ASP A 82 -11.58 -3.28 -11.06
C ASP A 82 -10.52 -4.15 -10.39
N ALA A 83 -9.76 -4.94 -11.16
CA ALA A 83 -8.63 -5.73 -10.66
C ALA A 83 -7.56 -4.86 -9.96
N ARG A 84 -7.31 -3.65 -10.48
CA ARG A 84 -6.40 -2.67 -9.83
C ARG A 84 -6.93 -2.25 -8.47
N SER A 85 -8.21 -1.92 -8.38
CA SER A 85 -8.82 -1.44 -7.15
C SER A 85 -8.82 -2.52 -6.07
N GLU A 86 -9.07 -3.79 -6.43
CA GLU A 86 -8.99 -4.91 -5.50
C GLU A 86 -7.56 -5.17 -5.00
N ALA A 87 -6.55 -5.11 -5.88
CA ALA A 87 -5.17 -5.33 -5.49
C ALA A 87 -4.61 -4.21 -4.59
N VAL A 88 -5.01 -2.94 -4.79
CA VAL A 88 -4.70 -1.83 -3.84
C VAL A 88 -5.26 -2.16 -2.45
N ILE A 89 -6.52 -2.59 -2.42
CA ILE A 89 -7.20 -2.94 -1.16
C ILE A 89 -6.46 -4.07 -0.45
N ALA A 90 -6.06 -5.12 -1.16
CA ALA A 90 -5.33 -6.26 -0.60
C ALA A 90 -3.96 -5.84 -0.03
N LEU A 91 -3.20 -5.00 -0.74
CA LEU A 91 -1.90 -4.50 -0.27
C LEU A 91 -2.02 -3.66 1.01
N ILE A 92 -3.03 -2.78 1.07
CA ILE A 92 -3.33 -2.00 2.28
C ILE A 92 -3.73 -2.91 3.44
N GLN A 93 -4.48 -3.99 3.19
CA GLN A 93 -4.82 -4.98 4.23
C GLN A 93 -3.57 -5.65 4.80
N THR A 94 -2.65 -6.08 3.94
CA THR A 94 -1.39 -6.73 4.35
C THR A 94 -0.54 -5.79 5.21
N GLU A 95 -0.30 -4.56 4.76
CA GLU A 95 0.47 -3.56 5.52
C GLU A 95 -0.17 -3.21 6.87
N LEU A 96 -1.51 -3.08 6.91
CA LEU A 96 -2.22 -2.85 8.17
C LEU A 96 -2.08 -4.04 9.12
N PHE A 97 -2.10 -5.27 8.60
CA PHE A 97 -1.94 -6.48 9.38
C PHE A 97 -0.51 -6.64 9.92
N GLU A 98 0.50 -6.42 9.08
CA GLU A 98 1.91 -6.40 9.50
C GLU A 98 2.17 -5.32 10.56
N SER A 99 1.56 -4.14 10.39
CA SER A 99 1.62 -3.07 11.40
C SER A 99 0.99 -3.48 12.74
N ILE A 100 -0.09 -4.28 12.74
CA ILE A 100 -0.66 -4.86 13.96
C ILE A 100 0.31 -5.84 14.61
N ILE A 101 0.91 -6.73 13.83
CA ILE A 101 1.86 -7.74 14.33
C ILE A 101 3.07 -7.05 14.97
N GLN A 102 3.66 -6.06 14.28
CA GLN A 102 4.78 -5.28 14.83
C GLN A 102 4.39 -4.54 16.12
N LEU A 103 3.16 -4.02 16.22
CA LEU A 103 2.62 -3.44 17.44
C LEU A 103 2.35 -4.47 18.55
N GLN A 104 2.13 -5.73 18.19
CA GLN A 104 1.96 -6.81 19.14
C GLN A 104 3.29 -7.32 19.68
N GLU A 105 4.32 -7.36 18.82
CA GLU A 105 5.68 -7.84 19.11
C GLU A 105 6.59 -6.77 19.75
N ALA A 106 6.21 -5.49 19.71
CA ALA A 106 6.94 -4.43 20.39
C ALA A 106 7.08 -4.75 21.89
N GLU A 107 8.33 -4.76 22.38
CA GLU A 107 8.66 -5.08 23.77
C GLU A 107 8.02 -4.10 24.77
N ASP A 108 7.77 -4.57 25.99
CA ASP A 108 7.22 -3.76 27.08
C ASP A 108 8.11 -2.53 27.35
N GLY A 109 7.59 -1.35 27.03
CA GLY A 109 8.26 -0.06 27.25
C GLY A 109 8.48 0.79 25.99
N GLU A 110 8.34 0.22 24.79
CA GLU A 110 8.49 0.98 23.54
C GLU A 110 7.25 1.80 23.18
N VAL A 111 6.06 1.31 23.52
CA VAL A 111 4.76 1.96 23.29
C VAL A 111 3.94 1.92 24.57
N ALA A 112 3.41 3.06 25.00
CA ALA A 112 2.57 3.10 26.19
C ALA A 112 1.31 2.22 25.98
N PRO A 113 0.86 1.44 26.98
CA PRO A 113 -0.28 0.52 26.82
C PRO A 113 -1.55 1.18 26.24
N LYS A 114 -1.84 2.42 26.66
CA LYS A 114 -2.97 3.21 26.15
C LYS A 114 -2.83 3.58 24.67
N GLU A 115 -1.61 3.86 24.24
CA GLU A 115 -1.29 4.19 22.85
C GLU A 115 -1.39 2.94 21.97
N ARG A 116 -0.92 1.79 22.46
CA ARG A 116 -1.09 0.48 21.81
C ARG A 116 -2.57 0.12 21.59
N VAL A 117 -3.42 0.27 22.63
CA VAL A 117 -4.87 0.04 22.51
C VAL A 117 -5.51 0.99 21.48
N THR A 118 -5.09 2.25 21.47
CA THR A 118 -5.60 3.25 20.51
C THR A 118 -5.21 2.90 19.07
N LEU A 119 -3.97 2.47 18.85
CA LEU A 119 -3.47 2.03 17.55
C LEU A 119 -4.22 0.79 17.06
N LEU A 120 -4.35 -0.24 17.90
CA LEU A 120 -5.09 -1.46 17.55
C LEU A 120 -6.55 -1.16 17.20
N SER A 121 -7.21 -0.26 17.94
CA SER A 121 -8.58 0.16 17.67
C SER A 121 -8.71 0.88 16.32
N LYS A 122 -7.74 1.73 15.97
CA LYS A 122 -7.70 2.40 14.65
C LYS A 122 -7.51 1.39 13.53
N VAL A 123 -6.62 0.41 13.69
CA VAL A 123 -6.42 -0.60 12.65
C VAL A 123 -7.68 -1.46 12.49
N ALA A 124 -8.28 -1.94 13.57
CA ALA A 124 -9.52 -2.72 13.51
C ALA A 124 -10.64 -1.97 12.77
N LYS A 125 -10.80 -0.66 13.03
CA LYS A 125 -11.77 0.18 12.33
C LYS A 125 -11.47 0.32 10.84
N ASN A 126 -10.20 0.47 10.48
CA ASN A 126 -9.78 0.58 9.08
C ASN A 126 -10.01 -0.74 8.32
N VAL A 127 -9.65 -1.87 8.92
CA VAL A 127 -9.92 -3.21 8.37
C VAL A 127 -11.42 -3.43 8.18
N ALA A 128 -12.25 -3.08 9.16
CA ALA A 128 -13.71 -3.20 9.04
C ALA A 128 -14.31 -2.29 7.94
N THR A 129 -13.72 -1.11 7.73
CA THR A 129 -14.13 -0.20 6.64
C THR A 129 -13.75 -0.78 5.28
N LEU A 130 -12.55 -1.33 5.18
CA LEU A 130 -12.02 -1.93 3.97
C LEU A 130 -12.77 -3.21 3.57
N SER A 131 -13.08 -4.07 4.54
CA SER A 131 -13.92 -5.25 4.35
C SER A 131 -15.31 -4.88 3.81
N ARG A 132 -15.95 -3.84 4.38
CA ARG A 132 -17.25 -3.34 3.87
C ARG A 132 -17.16 -2.80 2.44
N ALA A 133 -16.10 -2.05 2.12
CA ALA A 133 -15.88 -1.54 0.77
C ALA A 133 -15.72 -2.69 -0.23
N SER A 134 -14.93 -3.72 0.10
CA SER A 134 -14.76 -4.91 -0.74
C SER A 134 -16.08 -5.67 -0.97
N VAL A 135 -16.88 -5.86 0.09
CA VAL A 135 -18.21 -6.50 -0.05
C VAL A 135 -19.12 -5.68 -0.94
N ASN A 136 -19.12 -4.35 -0.81
CA ASN A 136 -19.94 -3.48 -1.64
C ASN A 136 -19.51 -3.49 -3.10
N LEU A 137 -18.19 -3.52 -3.38
CA LEU A 137 -17.66 -3.67 -4.73
C LEU A 137 -18.15 -4.97 -5.37
N LYS A 138 -18.02 -6.10 -4.68
CA LYS A 138 -18.48 -7.41 -5.18
C LYS A 138 -19.99 -7.45 -5.43
N LYS A 139 -20.78 -6.81 -4.57
CA LYS A 139 -22.23 -6.66 -4.78
C LYS A 139 -22.51 -5.85 -6.03
N PHE A 140 -21.86 -4.70 -6.20
CA PHE A 140 -22.03 -3.85 -7.36
C PHE A 140 -21.65 -4.57 -8.66
N GLN A 141 -20.51 -5.26 -8.70
CA GLN A 141 -20.08 -6.06 -9.84
C GLN A 141 -21.10 -7.15 -10.19
N SER A 142 -21.61 -7.87 -9.17
CA SER A 142 -22.67 -8.87 -9.35
C SER A 142 -23.96 -8.26 -9.90
N GLU A 143 -24.38 -7.10 -9.38
CA GLU A 143 -25.56 -6.38 -9.86
C GLU A 143 -25.42 -5.89 -11.30
N VAL A 144 -24.26 -5.33 -11.65
CA VAL A 144 -23.95 -4.90 -13.02
C VAL A 144 -23.98 -6.09 -13.96
N ARG A 145 -23.31 -7.19 -13.61
CA ARG A 145 -23.31 -8.42 -14.41
C ARG A 145 -24.73 -8.97 -14.63
N ALA A 146 -25.53 -9.05 -13.57
CA ALA A 146 -26.92 -9.52 -13.67
C ALA A 146 -27.78 -8.61 -14.57
N ARG A 147 -27.62 -7.28 -14.46
CA ARG A 147 -28.31 -6.31 -15.33
C ARG A 147 -27.88 -6.44 -16.78
N THR A 148 -26.59 -6.61 -17.05
CA THR A 148 -26.04 -6.77 -18.39
C THR A 148 -26.49 -8.09 -19.02
N GLU A 149 -26.52 -9.19 -18.27
CA GLU A 149 -27.07 -10.48 -18.73
C GLU A 149 -28.56 -10.38 -19.07
N ALA A 150 -29.35 -9.69 -18.23
CA ALA A 150 -30.76 -9.45 -18.49
C ALA A 150 -30.98 -8.58 -19.75
N ALA A 151 -30.19 -7.51 -19.91
CA ALA A 151 -30.22 -6.66 -21.08
C ALA A 151 -29.86 -7.43 -22.36
N ALA A 152 -28.80 -8.23 -22.33
CA ALA A 152 -28.37 -9.07 -23.45
C ALA A 152 -29.45 -10.09 -23.85
N SER A 153 -30.11 -10.73 -22.87
CA SER A 153 -31.22 -11.65 -23.10
C SER A 153 -32.45 -10.98 -23.73
N ASN A 154 -32.80 -9.77 -23.27
CA ASN A 154 -33.92 -9.01 -23.84
C ASN A 154 -33.62 -8.54 -25.26
N ALA A 155 -32.40 -8.04 -25.50
CA ALA A 155 -31.97 -7.59 -26.81
C ALA A 155 -31.95 -8.75 -27.83
N GLU A 156 -31.49 -9.94 -27.42
CA GLU A 156 -31.57 -11.16 -28.23
C GLU A 156 -33.02 -11.51 -28.62
N LYS A 157 -33.96 -11.47 -27.68
CA LYS A 157 -35.38 -11.76 -27.97
C LYS A 157 -35.96 -10.77 -28.98
N ILE A 158 -35.65 -9.48 -28.84
CA ILE A 158 -36.11 -8.43 -29.76
C ILE A 158 -35.49 -8.62 -31.14
N ALA A 159 -34.19 -8.87 -31.21
CA ALA A 159 -33.46 -9.08 -32.47
C ALA A 159 -33.99 -10.30 -33.24
N ARG A 160 -34.24 -11.43 -32.56
CA ARG A 160 -34.86 -12.62 -33.17
C ARG A 160 -36.26 -12.33 -33.70
N LYS A 161 -37.08 -11.60 -32.94
CA LYS A 161 -38.41 -11.17 -33.39
C LYS A 161 -38.35 -10.23 -34.60
N GLY A 162 -37.31 -9.40 -34.68
CA GLY A 162 -37.05 -8.49 -35.80
C GLY A 162 -36.48 -9.16 -37.06
N GLY A 163 -36.27 -10.49 -37.05
CA GLY A 163 -35.78 -11.24 -38.21
C GLY A 163 -34.27 -11.19 -38.42
N LEU A 164 -33.49 -10.76 -37.41
CA LEU A 164 -32.03 -10.83 -37.51
C LEU A 164 -31.55 -12.28 -37.59
N SER A 165 -30.45 -12.51 -38.33
CA SER A 165 -29.80 -13.81 -38.41
C SER A 165 -29.28 -14.26 -37.05
N ALA A 166 -29.15 -15.57 -36.84
CA ALA A 166 -28.61 -16.14 -35.61
C ALA A 166 -27.20 -15.61 -35.30
N GLU A 167 -26.38 -15.38 -36.32
CA GLU A 167 -25.05 -14.79 -36.20
C GLU A 167 -25.10 -13.33 -35.71
N ALA A 168 -25.98 -12.50 -36.27
CA ALA A 168 -26.12 -11.11 -35.86
C ALA A 168 -26.62 -11.00 -34.40
N VAL A 169 -27.53 -11.89 -33.99
CA VAL A 169 -28.02 -12.00 -32.61
C VAL A 169 -26.90 -12.41 -31.66
N ALA A 170 -26.08 -13.39 -32.03
CA ALA A 170 -24.95 -13.83 -31.22
C ALA A 170 -23.87 -12.74 -31.08
N ALA A 171 -23.59 -12.00 -32.16
CA ALA A 171 -22.68 -10.87 -32.14
C ALA A 171 -23.18 -9.76 -31.20
N LEU A 172 -24.45 -9.36 -31.32
CA LEU A 172 -25.08 -8.36 -30.45
C LEU A 172 -25.00 -8.76 -28.96
N ARG A 173 -25.28 -10.02 -28.64
CA ARG A 173 -25.21 -10.52 -27.27
C ARG A 173 -23.80 -10.40 -26.69
N ARG A 174 -22.78 -10.74 -27.48
CA ARG A 174 -21.36 -10.65 -27.07
C ARG A 174 -20.92 -9.21 -26.84
N GLU A 175 -21.30 -8.28 -27.70
CA GLU A 175 -21.00 -6.85 -27.53
C GLU A 175 -21.62 -6.30 -26.24
N ILE A 176 -22.88 -6.64 -25.95
CA ILE A 176 -23.54 -6.20 -24.70
C ILE A 176 -22.85 -6.79 -23.47
N LEU A 177 -22.49 -8.06 -23.50
CA LEU A 177 -21.81 -8.72 -22.37
C LEU A 177 -20.38 -8.20 -22.15
N GLY A 178 -19.71 -7.72 -23.19
CA GLY A 178 -18.39 -7.09 -23.10
C GLY A 178 -18.38 -5.72 -22.39
N ILE A 179 -19.53 -5.18 -22.00
CA ILE A 179 -19.63 -3.93 -21.21
C ILE A 179 -19.44 -4.20 -19.70
N ALA A 180 -19.61 -5.45 -19.26
CA ALA A 180 -19.52 -5.85 -17.84
C ALA A 180 -18.23 -6.64 -17.51
N THR A 181 -17.29 -6.69 -18.44
CA THR A 181 -15.92 -7.20 -18.25
C THR A 181 -15.00 -6.05 -17.94
#